data_AF-A0A176J0S1-F1
#
_entry.id   AF-A0A176J0S1-F1
#
_cell.length_a   1.000
_cell.length_b   1.000
_cell.length_c   1.000
_cell.angle_alpha   90.00
_cell.angle_beta   90.00
_cell.angle_gamma   90.00
#
_symmetry.space_group_name_H-M   'P 1'
#
loop_
_entity.id
_entity.type
_entity.pdbx_description
1 polymer ?
#
loop_
_entity_poly.entity_id
_entity_poly.type
_entity_poly.pdbx_seq_one_letter_code
_entity_poly.pdbx_strand_id
1 'polypeptide(L)'
;MFNKSLEELMDKAFEKKKKVESLLEGVKREVAAVEDSIQLQNQTLVELEIEEEKSGQDACKKEIRKLIIQKDELNSRMKAYQEQLKRGVLNQKEMDALRKAYSREHELMEEELNGFYSERKETENQIRQLENKAKELQFKIEMLSNKKSGLSKNRNILTCLDPRTERFDFLIKEQILSGWFKGHDMEALIAKEMNKQNPPEVKRDVFVFGEELKIVEQEMIEQNPPEVKRDVFVVGDNRKIGRTRMW
;
A
#
# COMPACT_ATOMS: atom_id res chain seq x y z
N MET A 1 14.45 -4.94 -9.47
CA MET A 1 14.91 -5.49 -10.78
C MET A 1 16.09 -6.44 -10.58
N PHE A 2 16.90 -6.18 -9.55
CA PHE A 2 18.04 -6.93 -9.06
C PHE A 2 17.71 -8.38 -8.69
N ASN A 3 16.61 -8.63 -7.97
CA ASN A 3 16.25 -10.00 -7.58
C ASN A 3 16.09 -10.94 -8.79
N LYS A 4 15.49 -10.46 -9.87
CA LYS A 4 15.35 -11.22 -11.12
C LYS A 4 16.72 -11.46 -11.80
N SER A 5 17.57 -10.44 -11.83
CA SER A 5 18.94 -10.57 -12.34
C SER A 5 19.83 -11.48 -11.48
N LEU A 6 19.58 -11.56 -10.18
CA LEU A 6 20.29 -12.42 -9.24
C LEU A 6 19.86 -13.88 -9.42
N GLU A 7 18.55 -14.15 -9.51
CA GLU A 7 17.99 -15.47 -9.79
C GLU A 7 18.54 -16.05 -11.11
N GLU A 8 18.47 -15.29 -12.20
CA GLU A 8 19.00 -15.72 -13.51
C GLU A 8 20.51 -16.02 -13.47
N LEU A 9 21.26 -15.31 -12.64
CA LEU A 9 22.71 -15.49 -12.52
C LEU A 9 23.05 -16.67 -11.61
N MET A 10 22.27 -16.90 -10.55
CA MET A 10 22.35 -18.13 -9.75
C MET A 10 22.06 -19.36 -10.59
N ASP A 11 21.01 -19.35 -11.40
CA ASP A 11 20.67 -20.47 -12.28
C ASP A 11 21.82 -20.78 -13.24
N LYS A 12 22.38 -19.75 -13.89
CA LYS A 12 23.57 -19.90 -14.74
C LYS A 12 24.77 -20.43 -13.97
N ALA A 13 24.99 -19.99 -12.73
CA ALA A 13 26.07 -20.50 -11.88
C ALA A 13 25.86 -21.98 -11.55
N PHE A 14 24.64 -22.39 -11.21
CA PHE A 14 24.29 -23.78 -10.93
C PHE A 14 24.46 -24.66 -12.15
N GLU A 15 24.02 -24.22 -13.34
CA GLU A 15 24.22 -24.95 -14.59
C GLU A 15 25.71 -25.15 -14.91
N LYS A 16 26.51 -24.08 -14.79
CA LYS A 16 27.96 -24.17 -15.00
C LYS A 16 28.61 -25.11 -13.99
N LYS A 17 28.25 -25.02 -12.71
CA LYS A 17 28.74 -25.92 -11.66
C LYS A 17 28.42 -27.37 -11.99
N LYS A 18 27.16 -27.67 -12.31
CA LYS A 18 26.71 -29.01 -12.68
C LYS A 18 27.45 -29.54 -13.91
N LYS A 19 27.72 -28.69 -14.90
CA LYS A 19 28.51 -29.05 -16.09
C LYS A 19 29.95 -29.43 -15.72
N VAL A 20 30.62 -28.64 -14.87
CA VAL A 20 31.99 -28.93 -14.42
C VAL A 20 32.01 -30.20 -13.55
N GLU A 21 31.04 -30.41 -12.67
CA GLU A 21 30.90 -31.64 -11.89
C GLU A 21 30.70 -32.87 -12.79
N SER A 22 29.88 -32.76 -13.83
CA SER A 22 29.68 -33.83 -14.81
C SER A 22 30.96 -34.16 -15.58
N LEU A 23 31.74 -33.15 -15.97
CA LEU A 23 33.03 -33.35 -16.64
C LEU A 23 34.04 -34.02 -15.69
N LEU A 24 34.09 -33.57 -14.44
CA LEU A 24 34.94 -34.17 -13.42
C LEU A 24 34.62 -35.66 -13.22
N GLU A 25 33.35 -36.01 -13.17
CA GLU A 25 32.91 -37.40 -13.02
C GLU A 25 33.18 -38.25 -14.27
N GLY A 26 33.18 -37.64 -15.46
CA GLY A 26 33.65 -38.29 -16.69
C GLY A 26 35.15 -38.60 -16.63
N VAL A 27 35.97 -37.61 -16.27
CA VAL A 27 37.43 -37.79 -16.15
C VAL A 27 37.79 -38.83 -15.10
N LYS A 28 37.11 -38.87 -13.95
CA LYS A 28 37.33 -39.92 -12.93
C LYS A 28 37.11 -41.33 -13.49
N ARG A 29 36.05 -41.52 -14.27
CA ARG A 29 35.76 -42.80 -14.92
C ARG A 29 36.83 -43.18 -15.94
N GLU A 30 37.33 -42.22 -16.71
CA GLU A 30 38.45 -42.44 -17.63
C GLU A 30 39.75 -42.81 -16.89
N VAL A 31 40.05 -42.15 -15.77
CA VAL A 31 41.20 -42.51 -14.92
C VAL A 31 41.09 -43.94 -14.41
N ALA A 32 39.93 -44.33 -13.88
CA ALA A 32 39.69 -45.70 -13.41
C ALA A 32 39.88 -46.73 -14.54
N ALA A 33 39.36 -46.47 -15.74
CA ALA A 33 39.53 -47.36 -16.89
C ALA A 33 41.00 -47.50 -17.34
N VAL A 34 41.79 -46.41 -17.26
CA VAL A 34 43.23 -46.44 -17.53
C VAL A 34 43.97 -47.20 -16.43
N GLU A 35 43.58 -47.06 -15.16
CA GLU A 35 44.15 -47.84 -14.05
C GLU A 35 43.90 -49.34 -14.22
N ASP A 36 42.68 -49.74 -14.57
CA ASP A 36 42.34 -51.14 -14.87
C ASP A 36 43.16 -51.68 -16.04
N SER A 37 43.35 -50.86 -17.09
CA SER A 37 44.18 -51.21 -18.25
C SER A 37 45.65 -51.38 -17.88
N ILE A 38 46.19 -50.52 -17.00
CA ILE A 38 47.57 -50.66 -16.47
C ILE A 38 47.70 -51.94 -15.66
N GLN A 39 46.71 -52.26 -14.81
CA GLN A 39 46.73 -53.50 -14.02
C GLN A 39 46.73 -54.74 -14.92
N LEU A 40 45.89 -54.75 -15.96
CA LEU A 40 45.84 -55.84 -16.93
C LEU A 40 47.18 -56.00 -17.66
N GLN A 41 47.77 -54.91 -18.16
CA GLN A 41 49.08 -54.97 -18.82
C GLN A 41 50.19 -55.43 -17.86
N ASN A 42 50.14 -55.05 -16.58
CA ASN A 42 51.10 -55.55 -15.60
C ASN A 42 50.94 -57.06 -15.36
N GLN A 43 49.71 -57.59 -15.36
CA GLN A 43 49.46 -59.03 -15.26
C GLN A 43 50.02 -59.78 -16.48
N THR A 44 49.74 -59.28 -17.69
CA THR A 44 50.30 -59.84 -18.93
C THR A 44 51.84 -59.79 -18.94
N LEU A 45 52.44 -58.72 -18.41
CA LEU A 45 53.89 -58.63 -18.30
C LEU A 45 54.47 -59.74 -17.40
N VAL A 46 53.82 -60.04 -16.28
CA VAL A 46 54.24 -61.13 -15.38
C VAL A 46 54.16 -62.49 -16.08
N GLU A 47 53.10 -62.75 -16.84
CA GLU A 47 52.96 -63.99 -17.63
C GLU A 47 54.09 -64.13 -18.66
N LEU A 48 54.39 -63.05 -19.40
CA LEU A 48 55.49 -63.03 -20.37
C LEU A 48 56.89 -63.12 -19.73
N GLU A 49 57.04 -62.70 -18.48
CA GLU A 49 58.26 -62.88 -17.70
C GLU A 49 58.46 -64.35 -17.28
N ILE A 50 57.37 -65.07 -16.96
CA ILE A 50 57.40 -66.51 -16.68
C ILE A 50 57.75 -67.30 -17.95
N GLU A 51 57.26 -66.88 -19.11
CA GLU A 51 57.51 -67.51 -20.41
C GLU A 51 58.86 -67.13 -21.05
N GLU A 52 59.64 -66.24 -20.41
CA GLU A 52 60.91 -65.70 -20.90
C GLU A 52 60.83 -64.99 -22.28
N GLU A 53 59.65 -64.53 -22.70
CA GLU A 53 59.42 -63.89 -23.99
C GLU A 53 59.81 -62.39 -23.99
N LYS A 54 61.09 -62.10 -24.27
CA LYS A 54 61.63 -60.73 -24.21
C LYS A 54 60.94 -59.71 -25.13
N SER A 55 60.50 -60.12 -26.32
CA SER A 55 59.86 -59.20 -27.28
C SER A 55 58.48 -58.73 -26.80
N GLY A 56 57.67 -59.66 -26.27
CA GLY A 56 56.38 -59.34 -25.66
C GLY A 56 56.52 -58.43 -24.43
N GLN A 57 57.51 -58.68 -23.58
CA GLN A 57 57.78 -57.85 -22.40
C GLN A 57 58.09 -56.39 -22.76
N ASP A 58 58.90 -56.16 -23.80
CA ASP A 58 59.26 -54.81 -24.24
C ASP A 58 58.06 -54.04 -24.82
N ALA A 59 57.18 -54.73 -25.54
CA ALA A 59 55.93 -54.15 -26.03
C ALA A 59 54.99 -53.76 -24.87
N CYS A 60 54.84 -54.67 -23.90
CA CYS A 60 54.00 -54.45 -22.72
C CYS A 60 54.51 -53.27 -21.86
N LYS A 61 55.82 -53.20 -21.62
CA LYS A 61 56.46 -52.07 -20.90
C LYS A 61 56.25 -50.73 -21.61
N LYS A 62 56.27 -50.70 -22.95
CA LYS A 62 55.98 -49.49 -23.73
C LYS A 62 54.52 -49.04 -23.56
N GLU A 63 53.57 -49.98 -23.64
CA GLU A 63 52.15 -49.64 -23.49
C GLU A 63 51.84 -49.19 -22.06
N ILE A 64 52.41 -49.83 -21.03
CA ILE A 64 52.29 -49.38 -19.63
C ILE A 64 52.77 -47.93 -19.48
N ARG A 65 53.94 -47.59 -20.05
CA ARG A 65 54.46 -46.21 -19.99
C ARG A 65 53.50 -45.22 -20.66
N LYS A 66 52.92 -45.58 -21.79
CA LYS A 66 51.94 -44.74 -22.50
C LYS A 66 50.67 -44.53 -21.67
N LEU A 67 50.15 -45.60 -21.05
CA LEU A 67 48.99 -45.52 -20.16
C LEU A 67 49.27 -44.68 -18.90
N ILE A 68 50.48 -44.75 -18.34
CA ILE A 68 50.89 -43.88 -17.22
C ILE A 68 50.88 -42.40 -17.63
N ILE A 69 51.44 -42.07 -18.79
CA ILE A 69 51.41 -40.70 -19.32
C ILE A 69 49.96 -40.22 -19.49
N GLN A 70 49.10 -41.04 -20.08
CA GLN A 70 47.68 -40.73 -20.24
C GLN A 70 46.98 -40.53 -18.89
N LYS A 71 47.28 -41.35 -17.89
CA LYS A 71 46.77 -41.19 -16.52
C LYS A 71 47.20 -39.85 -15.90
N ASP A 72 48.45 -39.45 -16.08
CA ASP A 72 48.97 -38.18 -15.55
C ASP A 72 48.31 -36.96 -16.22
N GLU A 73 48.05 -37.04 -17.53
CA GLU A 73 47.29 -36.03 -18.25
C GLU A 73 45.84 -35.92 -17.73
N LEU A 74 45.16 -37.05 -17.54
CA LEU A 74 43.80 -37.08 -16.99
C LEU A 74 43.76 -36.56 -15.55
N ASN A 75 44.72 -36.94 -14.72
CA ASN A 75 44.85 -36.42 -13.35
C ASN A 75 45.08 -34.90 -13.33
N SER A 76 45.84 -34.37 -14.28
CA SER A 76 46.05 -32.93 -14.42
C SER A 76 44.76 -32.21 -14.82
N ARG A 77 43.97 -32.77 -15.75
CA ARG A 77 42.63 -32.27 -16.09
C ARG A 77 41.67 -32.33 -14.91
N MET A 78 41.70 -33.42 -14.15
CA MET A 78 40.89 -33.60 -12.95
C MET A 78 41.19 -32.51 -11.91
N LYS A 79 42.47 -32.24 -11.65
CA LYS A 79 42.91 -31.15 -10.76
C LYS A 79 42.42 -29.78 -11.26
N ALA A 80 42.51 -29.51 -12.57
CA ALA A 80 42.04 -28.25 -13.14
C ALA A 80 40.52 -28.05 -12.91
N TYR A 81 39.69 -29.08 -13.12
CA TYR A 81 38.25 -29.00 -12.84
C TYR A 81 37.96 -28.84 -11.34
N GLN A 82 38.69 -29.52 -10.47
CA GLN A 82 38.56 -29.35 -9.01
C GLN A 82 38.93 -27.93 -8.58
N GLU A 83 39.99 -27.34 -9.13
CA GLU A 83 40.37 -25.95 -8.87
C GLU A 83 39.32 -24.97 -9.38
N GLN A 84 38.74 -25.23 -10.56
CA GLN A 84 37.65 -24.42 -11.10
C GLN A 84 36.42 -24.43 -10.17
N LEU A 85 36.06 -25.59 -9.61
CA LEU A 85 34.97 -25.68 -8.63
C LEU A 85 35.30 -24.93 -7.32
N LYS A 86 36.56 -24.98 -6.87
CA LYS A 86 37.01 -24.28 -5.65
C LYS A 86 37.03 -22.75 -5.81
N ARG A 87 37.49 -22.25 -6.96
CA ARG A 87 37.59 -20.79 -7.23
C ARG A 87 36.26 -20.16 -7.59
N GLY A 88 35.25 -20.97 -7.88
CA GLY A 88 33.95 -20.53 -8.34
C GLY A 88 33.84 -20.58 -9.87
N VAL A 89 32.62 -20.82 -10.33
CA VAL A 89 32.29 -20.99 -11.76
C VAL A 89 31.90 -19.69 -12.47
N LEU A 90 31.73 -18.62 -11.71
CA LEU A 90 31.42 -17.29 -12.24
C LEU A 90 32.70 -16.56 -12.60
N ASN A 91 32.69 -15.88 -13.73
CA ASN A 91 33.82 -15.04 -14.13
C ASN A 91 33.75 -13.66 -13.44
N GLN A 92 34.87 -12.94 -13.43
CA GLN A 92 34.95 -11.62 -12.79
C GLN A 92 33.92 -10.62 -13.36
N LYS A 93 33.65 -10.67 -14.68
CA LYS A 93 32.68 -9.77 -15.32
C LYS A 93 31.25 -10.00 -14.83
N GLU A 94 30.86 -11.25 -14.62
CA GLU A 94 29.56 -11.64 -14.07
C GLU A 94 29.41 -11.13 -12.62
N MET A 95 30.47 -11.27 -11.83
CA MET A 95 30.51 -10.74 -10.46
C MET A 95 30.43 -9.21 -10.42
N ASP A 96 31.14 -8.53 -11.32
CA ASP A 96 31.13 -7.07 -11.39
C ASP A 96 29.77 -6.52 -11.87
N ALA A 97 29.11 -7.23 -12.80
CA ALA A 97 27.76 -6.88 -13.23
C ALA A 97 26.76 -6.99 -12.07
N LEU A 98 26.88 -8.03 -11.24
CA LEU A 98 26.04 -8.19 -10.06
C LEU A 98 26.24 -7.04 -9.07
N ARG A 99 27.50 -6.68 -8.78
CA ARG A 99 27.82 -5.56 -7.89
C ARG A 99 27.22 -4.25 -8.41
N LYS A 100 27.35 -3.97 -9.70
CA LYS A 100 26.76 -2.77 -10.32
C LYS A 100 25.23 -2.76 -10.22
N ALA A 101 24.59 -3.89 -10.50
CA ALA A 101 23.14 -4.00 -10.38
C ALA A 101 22.66 -3.79 -8.94
N TYR A 102 23.37 -4.36 -7.96
CA TYR A 102 23.10 -4.16 -6.53
C TYR A 102 23.26 -2.70 -6.13
N SER A 103 24.40 -2.08 -6.45
CA SER A 103 24.67 -0.68 -6.13
C SER A 103 23.60 0.24 -6.69
N ARG A 104 23.18 0.03 -7.94
CA ARG A 104 22.12 0.82 -8.56
C ARG A 104 20.76 0.64 -7.89
N GLU A 105 20.39 -0.59 -7.53
CA GLU A 105 19.11 -0.83 -6.82
C GLU A 105 19.13 -0.25 -5.42
N HIS A 106 20.28 -0.31 -4.74
CA HIS A 106 20.48 0.30 -3.43
C HIS A 106 20.39 1.83 -3.48
N GLU A 107 21.08 2.46 -4.44
CA GLU A 107 21.01 3.91 -4.67
C GLU A 107 19.57 4.36 -4.92
N LEU A 108 18.83 3.64 -5.79
CA LEU A 108 17.42 3.93 -6.05
C LEU A 108 16.55 3.81 -4.79
N MET A 109 16.75 2.76 -3.99
CA MET A 109 16.02 2.60 -2.73
C MET A 109 16.35 3.72 -1.72
N GLU A 110 17.61 4.14 -1.61
CA GLU A 110 17.99 5.26 -0.75
C GLU A 110 17.38 6.58 -1.23
N GLU A 111 17.36 6.84 -2.53
CA GLU A 111 16.70 8.00 -3.12
C GLU A 111 15.19 8.02 -2.84
N GLU A 112 14.49 6.90 -3.08
CA GLU A 112 13.06 6.78 -2.78
C GLU A 112 12.77 6.99 -1.28
N LEU A 113 13.58 6.38 -0.41
CA LEU A 113 13.39 6.46 1.03
C LEU A 113 13.66 7.87 1.57
N ASN A 114 14.65 8.57 1.02
CA ASN A 114 14.89 9.99 1.30
C ASN A 114 13.75 10.89 0.78
N GLY A 115 13.17 10.54 -0.37
CA GLY A 115 11.95 11.16 -0.90
C GLY A 115 10.79 11.04 0.10
N PHE A 116 10.50 9.83 0.59
CA PHE A 116 9.46 9.61 1.59
C PHE A 116 9.72 10.33 2.92
N TYR A 117 10.97 10.42 3.38
CA TYR A 117 11.28 11.22 4.57
C TYR A 117 11.00 12.71 4.39
N SER A 118 11.31 13.24 3.20
CA SER A 118 11.06 14.64 2.87
C SER A 118 9.57 14.93 2.80
N GLU A 119 8.81 14.08 2.11
CA GLU A 119 7.35 14.17 2.01
C GLU A 119 6.68 14.05 3.38
N ARG A 120 7.15 13.12 4.22
CA ARG A 120 6.69 12.97 5.61
C ARG A 120 6.90 14.26 6.39
N LYS A 121 8.10 14.86 6.31
CA LYS A 121 8.44 16.10 7.04
C LYS A 121 7.58 17.27 6.58
N GLU A 122 7.32 17.38 5.27
CA GLU A 122 6.41 18.38 4.72
C GLU A 122 4.98 18.20 5.23
N THR A 123 4.48 16.96 5.20
CA THR A 123 3.15 16.61 5.72
C THR A 123 3.03 16.90 7.21
N GLU A 124 4.03 16.55 8.03
CA GLU A 124 4.07 16.88 9.46
C GLU A 124 4.02 18.40 9.71
N ASN A 125 4.69 19.20 8.86
CA ASN A 125 4.60 20.65 8.93
C ASN A 125 3.20 21.17 8.57
N GLN A 126 2.57 20.62 7.54
CA GLN A 126 1.19 20.98 7.16
C GLN A 126 0.20 20.66 8.28
N ILE A 127 0.35 19.49 8.94
CA ILE A 127 -0.46 19.12 10.11
C ILE A 127 -0.31 20.16 11.22
N ARG A 128 0.92 20.54 11.58
CA ARG A 128 1.15 21.58 12.61
C ARG A 128 0.52 22.93 12.26
N GLN A 129 0.58 23.33 10.99
CA GLN A 129 -0.06 24.57 10.54
C GLN A 129 -1.58 24.50 10.67
N LEU A 130 -2.19 23.36 10.29
CA LEU A 130 -3.63 23.15 10.44
C LEU A 130 -4.07 23.10 11.90
N GLU A 131 -3.30 22.47 12.78
CA GLU A 131 -3.55 22.45 14.23
C GLU A 131 -3.52 23.87 14.83
N ASN A 132 -2.54 24.69 14.43
CA ASN A 132 -2.47 26.08 14.85
C ASN A 132 -3.68 26.88 14.36
N LYS A 133 -4.08 26.71 13.10
CA LYS A 133 -5.28 27.36 12.54
C LYS A 133 -6.55 26.92 13.26
N ALA A 134 -6.66 25.64 13.62
CA ALA A 134 -7.78 25.14 14.41
C ALA A 134 -7.85 25.80 15.80
N LYS A 135 -6.71 25.92 16.50
CA LYS A 135 -6.62 26.63 17.78
C LYS A 135 -6.99 28.11 17.67
N GLU A 136 -6.54 28.80 16.62
CA GLU A 136 -6.91 30.19 16.37
C GLU A 136 -8.42 30.36 16.12
N LEU A 137 -9.02 29.47 15.34
CA LEU A 137 -10.46 29.48 15.07
C LEU A 137 -11.25 29.19 16.35
N GLN A 138 -10.81 28.24 17.16
CA GLN A 138 -11.41 27.93 18.46
C GLN A 138 -11.39 29.17 19.37
N PHE A 139 -10.24 29.84 19.49
CA PHE A 139 -10.12 31.08 20.26
C PHE A 139 -11.06 32.18 19.73
N LYS A 140 -11.18 32.35 18.41
CA LYS A 140 -12.13 33.31 17.80
C LYS A 140 -13.58 32.96 18.13
N ILE A 141 -13.94 31.69 18.10
CA ILE A 141 -15.28 31.21 18.47
C ILE A 141 -15.57 31.53 19.95
N GLU A 142 -14.64 31.24 20.85
CA GLU A 142 -14.77 31.54 22.28
C GLU A 142 -14.89 33.05 22.53
N MET A 143 -14.07 33.86 21.88
CA MET A 143 -14.12 35.32 21.95
C MET A 143 -15.49 35.88 21.50
N LEU A 144 -16.04 35.37 20.40
CA LEU A 144 -17.34 35.79 19.89
C LEU A 144 -18.50 35.29 20.76
N SER A 145 -18.36 34.08 21.32
CA SER A 145 -19.35 33.51 22.25
C SER A 145 -19.39 34.29 23.56
N ASN A 146 -18.23 34.70 24.08
CA ASN A 146 -18.13 35.54 25.28
C ASN A 146 -18.61 36.99 25.04
N LYS A 147 -18.51 37.54 23.82
CA LYS A 147 -19.06 38.87 23.50
C LYS A 147 -20.59 38.93 23.55
N LYS A 148 -21.31 37.80 23.42
CA LYS A 148 -22.77 37.76 23.67
C LYS A 148 -23.12 37.97 25.15
N SER A 149 -22.15 38.01 26.07
CA SER A 149 -22.40 38.24 27.49
C SER A 149 -22.78 39.69 27.86
N GLY A 150 -22.78 40.63 26.90
CA GLY A 150 -23.24 42.01 27.14
C GLY A 150 -24.75 42.12 27.13
N LEU A 151 -25.39 41.56 26.09
CA LEU A 151 -26.85 41.42 26.00
C LEU A 151 -27.41 40.58 27.15
N SER A 152 -26.65 39.59 27.60
CA SER A 152 -27.09 38.74 28.70
C SER A 152 -27.17 39.45 30.05
N LYS A 153 -26.38 40.51 30.25
CA LYS A 153 -26.32 41.30 31.50
C LYS A 153 -27.34 42.44 31.52
N ASN A 154 -27.80 42.89 30.36
CA ASN A 154 -28.73 44.02 30.22
C ASN A 154 -30.19 43.62 29.98
N ARG A 155 -30.56 42.35 30.23
CA ARG A 155 -31.90 41.81 29.93
C ARG A 155 -33.03 42.49 30.71
N ASN A 156 -32.75 42.94 31.94
CA ASN A 156 -33.74 43.65 32.76
C ASN A 156 -34.12 45.01 32.17
N ILE A 157 -33.32 45.55 31.23
CA ILE A 157 -33.69 46.74 30.47
C ILE A 157 -34.99 46.50 29.68
N LEU A 158 -35.25 45.28 29.19
CA LEU A 158 -36.51 45.01 28.50
C LEU A 158 -37.73 45.26 29.39
N THR A 159 -37.67 44.86 30.67
CA THR A 159 -38.75 45.11 31.62
C THR A 159 -38.94 46.60 31.88
N CYS A 160 -37.87 47.40 31.83
CA CYS A 160 -37.94 48.86 31.93
C CYS A 160 -38.48 49.54 30.66
N LEU A 161 -38.32 48.91 29.49
CA LEU A 161 -38.80 49.44 28.20
C LEU A 161 -40.27 49.06 27.95
N ASP A 162 -40.65 47.82 28.26
CA ASP A 162 -42.04 47.35 28.18
C ASP A 162 -42.30 46.30 29.29
N PRO A 163 -43.18 46.61 30.27
CA PRO A 163 -43.51 45.70 31.38
C PRO A 163 -44.08 44.35 30.91
N ARG A 164 -44.73 44.30 29.74
CA ARG A 164 -45.31 43.05 29.18
C ARG A 164 -44.24 42.01 28.86
N THR A 165 -42.97 42.41 28.82
CA THR A 165 -41.86 41.49 28.60
C THR A 165 -41.49 40.69 29.83
N GLU A 166 -41.94 41.07 31.04
CA GLU A 166 -41.59 40.41 32.30
C GLU A 166 -41.95 38.92 32.30
N ARG A 167 -43.10 38.57 31.71
CA ARG A 167 -43.61 37.19 31.62
C ARG A 167 -42.83 36.27 30.68
N PHE A 168 -41.96 36.80 29.84
CA PHE A 168 -41.23 35.98 28.87
C PHE A 168 -40.01 35.31 29.50
N ASP A 169 -39.72 34.11 29.04
CA ASP A 169 -38.54 33.36 29.49
C ASP A 169 -37.24 33.96 28.96
N PHE A 170 -36.15 33.55 29.60
CA PHE A 170 -34.78 34.01 29.35
C PHE A 170 -34.42 34.07 27.86
N LEU A 171 -34.73 33.01 27.11
CA LEU A 171 -34.37 32.89 25.69
C LEU A 171 -35.19 33.85 24.82
N ILE A 172 -36.47 34.01 25.14
CA ILE A 172 -37.41 34.86 24.42
C ILE A 172 -37.05 36.33 24.64
N LYS A 173 -36.76 36.73 25.87
CA LYS A 173 -36.24 38.07 26.20
C LYS A 173 -34.96 38.38 25.41
N GLU A 174 -34.04 37.43 25.28
CA GLU A 174 -32.82 37.66 24.50
C GLU A 174 -33.09 37.85 23.00
N GLN A 175 -34.04 37.08 22.46
CA GLN A 175 -34.45 37.21 21.06
C GLN A 175 -35.15 38.55 20.78
N ILE A 176 -36.05 38.99 21.66
CA ILE A 176 -36.74 40.28 21.56
C ILE A 176 -35.70 41.41 21.63
N LEU A 177 -34.80 41.38 22.62
CA LEU A 177 -33.77 42.40 22.78
C LEU A 177 -32.82 42.43 21.58
N SER A 178 -32.41 41.26 21.07
CA SER A 178 -31.57 41.17 19.87
C SER A 178 -32.28 41.68 18.62
N GLY A 179 -33.57 41.38 18.45
CA GLY A 179 -34.39 41.87 17.33
C GLY A 179 -34.56 43.38 17.37
N TRP A 180 -34.84 43.94 18.55
CA TRP A 180 -34.98 45.39 18.76
C TRP A 180 -33.69 46.15 18.47
N PHE A 181 -32.53 45.67 18.97
CA PHE A 181 -31.23 46.28 18.64
C PHE A 181 -30.86 46.17 17.15
N LYS A 182 -31.49 45.24 16.40
CA LYS A 182 -31.35 45.12 14.94
C LYS A 182 -32.34 46.02 14.17
N GLY A 183 -33.10 46.87 14.85
CA GLY A 183 -34.04 47.82 14.23
C GLY A 183 -35.44 47.27 13.96
N HIS A 184 -35.79 46.09 14.48
CA HIS A 184 -37.15 45.59 14.39
C HIS A 184 -38.05 46.28 15.43
N ASP A 185 -39.31 46.46 15.08
CA ASP A 185 -40.31 47.03 15.98
C ASP A 185 -40.55 46.12 17.20
N MET A 186 -40.52 46.73 18.39
CA MET A 186 -40.67 46.03 19.67
C MET A 186 -42.07 45.46 19.83
N GLU A 187 -43.10 46.17 19.38
CA GLU A 187 -44.49 45.73 19.51
C GLU A 187 -44.76 44.51 18.64
N ALA A 188 -44.29 44.51 17.39
CA ALA A 188 -44.36 43.35 16.51
C ALA A 188 -43.64 42.11 17.08
N LEU A 189 -42.46 42.30 17.69
CA LEU A 189 -41.71 41.20 18.32
C LEU A 189 -42.44 40.63 19.54
N ILE A 190 -43.00 41.49 20.40
CA ILE A 190 -43.77 41.06 21.58
C ILE A 190 -45.06 40.37 21.15
N ALA A 191 -45.82 40.95 20.23
CA ALA A 191 -47.08 40.38 19.73
C ALA A 191 -46.88 38.99 19.10
N LYS A 192 -45.78 38.82 18.35
CA LYS A 192 -45.41 37.52 17.76
C LYS A 192 -45.21 36.44 18.83
N GLU A 193 -44.57 36.77 19.94
CA GLU A 193 -44.32 35.81 21.02
C GLU A 193 -45.55 35.59 21.91
N MET A 194 -46.39 36.62 22.10
CA MET A 194 -47.68 36.47 22.78
C MET A 194 -48.63 35.53 22.04
N ASN A 195 -48.74 35.68 20.71
CA ASN A 195 -49.62 34.86 19.88
C ASN A 195 -49.19 33.39 19.83
N LYS A 196 -47.91 33.09 20.10
CA LYS A 196 -47.42 31.72 20.25
C LYS A 196 -47.78 31.10 21.60
N GLN A 197 -47.84 31.90 22.66
CA GLN A 197 -48.15 31.41 24.02
C GLN A 197 -49.67 31.27 24.24
N ASN A 198 -50.48 32.11 23.62
CA ASN A 198 -51.94 32.04 23.64
C ASN A 198 -52.46 32.12 22.19
N PRO A 199 -52.62 30.99 21.48
CA PRO A 199 -53.30 31.02 20.19
C PRO A 199 -54.75 31.50 20.42
N PRO A 200 -55.26 32.41 19.59
CA PRO A 200 -56.63 32.90 19.74
C PRO A 200 -57.61 31.72 19.63
N GLU A 201 -58.50 31.59 20.62
CA GLU A 201 -59.61 30.65 20.58
C GLU A 201 -60.47 30.95 19.34
N VAL A 202 -60.43 30.05 18.37
CA VAL A 202 -61.34 30.12 17.21
C VAL A 202 -62.73 29.75 17.71
N LYS A 203 -63.56 30.77 18.01
CA LYS A 203 -65.00 30.59 18.15
C LYS A 203 -65.54 30.14 16.79
N ARG A 204 -65.80 28.84 16.65
CA ARG A 204 -66.59 28.33 15.52
C ARG A 204 -68.05 28.60 15.83
N ASP A 205 -68.63 29.60 15.17
CA ASP A 205 -70.08 29.75 15.14
C ASP A 205 -70.66 28.56 14.37
N VAL A 206 -71.30 27.63 15.08
CA VAL A 206 -72.03 26.51 14.49
C VAL A 206 -73.40 27.04 14.06
N PHE A 207 -73.52 27.40 12.79
CA PHE A 207 -74.82 27.61 12.16
C PHE A 207 -75.42 26.25 11.81
N VAL A 208 -76.49 25.86 12.50
CA VAL A 208 -77.33 24.72 12.12
C VAL A 208 -78.35 25.22 11.11
N PHE A 209 -78.12 24.96 9.83
CA PHE A 209 -79.17 25.04 8.82
C PHE A 209 -79.74 23.65 8.58
N GLY A 210 -81.06 23.54 8.73
CA GLY A 210 -81.81 22.42 8.19
C GLY A 210 -81.67 22.40 6.68
N GLU A 211 -81.36 21.21 6.18
CA GLU A 211 -81.27 20.79 4.77
C GLU A 211 -80.08 21.34 3.96
N GLU A 212 -79.29 20.37 3.48
CA GLU A 212 -78.13 20.43 2.58
C GLU A 212 -76.77 20.87 3.17
N LEU A 213 -76.07 19.86 3.72
CA LEU A 213 -74.61 19.87 3.89
C LEU A 213 -73.91 19.91 2.52
N LYS A 214 -73.45 21.08 2.09
CA LYS A 214 -72.29 21.19 1.20
C LYS A 214 -71.12 21.77 1.97
N ILE A 215 -70.16 20.90 2.26
CA ILE A 215 -68.80 21.28 2.67
C ILE A 215 -68.19 22.01 1.48
N VAL A 216 -67.94 23.32 1.60
CA VAL A 216 -67.07 24.03 0.67
C VAL A 216 -65.69 24.06 1.32
N GLU A 217 -64.90 23.03 1.03
CA GLU A 217 -63.44 23.11 1.13
C GLU A 217 -62.98 24.16 0.11
N GLN A 218 -62.51 25.31 0.61
CA GLN A 218 -61.80 26.26 -0.24
C GLN A 218 -60.35 25.78 -0.34
N GLU A 219 -60.11 24.90 -1.30
CA GLU A 219 -58.79 24.67 -1.85
C GLU A 219 -58.38 25.91 -2.66
N MET A 220 -57.26 26.52 -2.30
CA MET A 220 -56.43 27.27 -3.26
C MET A 220 -55.06 26.60 -3.30
N ILE A 221 -54.87 25.81 -4.35
CA ILE A 221 -53.59 25.27 -4.82
C ILE A 221 -53.05 26.26 -5.87
N GLU A 222 -51.86 26.82 -5.63
CA GLU A 222 -50.88 27.18 -6.69
C GLU A 222 -49.58 27.67 -6.02
N GLN A 223 -48.35 27.29 -6.36
CA GLN A 223 -47.72 26.23 -7.16
C GLN A 223 -46.21 26.26 -6.79
N ASN A 224 -45.56 25.09 -6.81
CA ASN A 224 -44.10 24.82 -6.85
C ASN A 224 -43.22 24.87 -5.56
N PRO A 225 -42.92 23.69 -4.98
CA PRO A 225 -41.85 23.46 -3.99
C PRO A 225 -40.45 23.19 -4.62
N PRO A 226 -39.35 23.22 -3.83
CA PRO A 226 -37.98 23.38 -4.33
C PRO A 226 -37.33 22.09 -4.87
N GLU A 227 -36.48 22.24 -5.88
CA GLU A 227 -35.60 21.18 -6.39
C GLU A 227 -34.61 20.70 -5.30
N VAL A 228 -34.82 19.47 -4.83
CA VAL A 228 -33.85 18.71 -4.04
C VAL A 228 -33.18 17.71 -4.97
N LYS A 229 -31.93 17.98 -5.37
CA LYS A 229 -31.08 16.98 -6.02
C LYS A 229 -30.69 15.93 -4.98
N ARG A 230 -31.28 14.73 -5.09
CA ARG A 230 -30.85 13.52 -4.40
C ARG A 230 -29.91 12.77 -5.34
N ASP A 231 -28.61 12.79 -5.04
CA ASP A 231 -27.68 11.86 -5.66
C ASP A 231 -27.92 10.47 -5.05
N VAL A 232 -28.43 9.57 -5.90
CA VAL A 232 -28.64 8.16 -5.60
C VAL A 232 -27.31 7.44 -5.84
N PHE A 233 -26.66 7.01 -4.76
CA PHE A 233 -25.56 6.05 -4.84
C PHE A 233 -26.14 4.65 -5.08
N VAL A 234 -25.99 4.13 -6.30
CA VAL A 234 -26.22 2.72 -6.59
C VAL A 234 -24.93 1.95 -6.28
N VAL A 235 -24.96 1.19 -5.18
CA VAL A 235 -23.97 0.17 -4.85
C VAL A 235 -24.23 -1.04 -5.73
N GLY A 236 -23.38 -1.28 -6.73
CA GLY A 236 -23.41 -2.46 -7.58
C GLY A 236 -22.29 -3.43 -7.20
N ASP A 237 -22.62 -4.41 -6.35
CA ASP A 237 -21.85 -5.64 -6.19
C ASP A 237 -21.89 -6.43 -7.49
N ASN A 238 -20.72 -6.86 -8.00
CA ASN A 238 -20.67 -8.03 -8.87
C ASN A 238 -19.34 -8.79 -8.73
N ARG A 239 -19.43 -9.95 -8.11
CA ARG A 239 -18.39 -10.98 -8.05
C ARG A 239 -18.40 -11.82 -9.33
N LYS A 240 -17.19 -12.13 -9.80
CA LYS A 240 -16.72 -13.34 -10.49
C LYS A 240 -17.46 -13.83 -11.74
N ILE A 241 -16.78 -13.77 -12.89
CA ILE A 241 -16.74 -14.87 -13.87
C ILE A 241 -15.31 -14.95 -14.41
N GLY A 242 -14.70 -16.14 -14.37
CA GLY A 242 -13.41 -16.44 -14.99
C GLY A 242 -13.54 -17.01 -16.40
N ARG A 243 -12.44 -16.96 -17.15
CA ARG A 243 -11.97 -17.89 -18.22
C ARG A 243 -10.70 -17.27 -18.84
N THR A 244 -9.52 -17.88 -18.69
CA THR A 244 -8.89 -18.91 -19.55
C THR A 244 -8.42 -18.41 -20.93
N ARG A 245 -7.08 -18.40 -21.07
CA ARG A 245 -6.10 -18.36 -22.19
C ARG A 245 -6.52 -18.35 -23.67
N MET A 246 -5.59 -17.76 -24.47
CA MET A 246 -5.07 -18.05 -25.83
C MET A 246 -5.13 -16.74 -26.66
N TRP A 247 -4.09 -16.19 -27.31
CA TRP A 247 -2.74 -16.59 -27.72
C TRP A 247 -1.73 -15.49 -27.35
#